data_AF-A0A9W9S3S9-F1
#
_entry.id   AF-A0A9W9S3S9-F1
#
_cell.length_a   1.000
_cell.length_b   1.000
_cell.length_c   1.000
_cell.angle_alpha   90.00
_cell.angle_beta   90.00
_cell.angle_gamma   90.00
#
_symmetry.space_group_name_H-M   'P 1'
#
loop_
_entity.id
_entity.type
_entity.pdbx_description
1 polymer ?
#
loop_
_entity_poly.entity_id
_entity_poly.type
_entity_poly.pdbx_seq_one_letter_code
_entity_poly.pdbx_strand_id
1 'polypeptide(L)'
;MSFIQRITKRLPSAPSLPIDDAPREKGRNPSRFAFFRRRIRLKGNSSISIPLGFVLLFPCLVIVFILLLFVRHPSSPGGILIPAGTPPSIRKISEKHDKVFATGCLPIDQARIDKEPRANAAFVVLARNKELEGVIQSLKSIERHFNRWYHYPYVFLNDGDFDEDFRATVKNYTSAAVEFGKIDNTMWGFPDWVDHEVAKEGIRKQGDAAIMYGGMESYHHMCRFYSGHFYKHPLLMKYEWYWRLEPEIKYFCDITYDPFIKMAEANKTYGFTIAVKELRETVPNIFRYAAAYKRKNNLKSKGLWEMFLERPAEEETPAEPEKKQEKLPDEILLTEPGDKNLDDIDPEAMEGESYNMCHFWSNFEIARLDWFRSKPYEDFFNMMDRSGGFWNERWGDAPIHSLAAGALLSPSDIHYFRDFGYRHTTIQHCPANAPARQLPREPYLERTTDDEKKRIEEDEYWATPDPVKENGVGCRCRCDTDIVDVEGKQGSCLAEWVEVAGGWASP
;
A
#
# COMPACT_ATOMS: atom_id res chain seq x y z
N MET A 1 19.89 42.01 -15.91
CA MET A 1 19.87 43.39 -15.36
C MET A 1 18.44 43.93 -15.46
N SER A 2 17.97 44.66 -14.45
CA SER A 2 16.62 45.27 -14.32
C SER A 2 15.53 44.39 -13.71
N PHE A 3 15.54 44.29 -12.37
CA PHE A 3 14.31 44.18 -11.56
C PHE A 3 14.56 44.58 -10.08
N ILE A 4 15.81 44.45 -9.61
CA ILE A 4 16.22 44.75 -8.21
C ILE A 4 16.30 46.26 -7.91
N GLN A 5 16.20 47.13 -8.91
CA GLN A 5 16.30 48.60 -8.74
C GLN A 5 15.00 49.31 -8.32
N ARG A 6 13.92 48.60 -7.94
CA ARG A 6 12.60 49.23 -7.68
C ARG A 6 12.04 49.17 -6.26
N ILE A 7 12.73 48.63 -5.25
CA ILE A 7 12.16 48.58 -3.88
C ILE A 7 13.15 49.05 -2.81
N THR A 8 13.88 50.14 -3.07
CA THR A 8 14.65 50.87 -2.05
C THR A 8 14.37 52.37 -2.12
N LYS A 9 13.09 52.77 -2.07
CA LYS A 9 12.69 54.17 -1.79
C LYS A 9 11.36 54.21 -1.05
N ARG A 10 11.43 54.30 0.28
CA ARG A 10 10.44 54.82 1.26
C ARG A 10 11.12 54.60 2.62
N LEU A 11 11.78 55.57 3.24
CA LEU A 11 11.25 56.69 4.03
C LEU A 11 12.48 57.45 4.66
N PRO A 12 12.29 58.61 5.31
CA PRO A 12 13.04 59.84 5.02
C PRO A 12 14.21 60.16 5.97
N SER A 13 15.07 61.05 5.49
CA SER A 13 16.22 61.69 6.15
C SER A 13 15.82 62.92 6.98
N ALA A 14 16.54 63.18 8.08
CA ALA A 14 16.58 64.45 8.81
C ALA A 14 18.01 64.65 9.38
N PRO A 15 18.43 65.88 9.77
CA PRO A 15 19.36 66.69 8.99
C PRO A 15 20.73 66.93 9.66
N SER A 16 21.69 67.36 8.84
CA SER A 16 23.06 67.74 9.19
C SER A 16 23.15 69.15 9.83
N LEU A 17 24.07 69.31 10.78
CA LEU A 17 24.55 70.60 11.29
C LEU A 17 26.08 70.70 11.12
N PRO A 18 26.66 71.92 11.03
CA PRO A 18 27.78 72.23 10.15
C PRO A 18 29.16 72.19 10.80
N ILE A 19 30.17 72.19 9.91
CA ILE A 19 31.62 72.16 10.14
C ILE A 19 32.12 73.59 10.37
N ASP A 20 33.08 73.76 11.29
CA ASP A 20 33.97 74.94 11.36
C ASP A 20 35.42 74.52 11.68
N ASP A 21 36.35 75.35 11.22
CA ASP A 21 37.69 75.05 10.71
C ASP A 21 38.88 74.99 11.71
N ALA A 22 39.81 74.03 11.43
CA ALA A 22 41.30 74.07 11.49
C ALA A 22 42.07 74.38 12.82
N PRO A 23 43.40 74.10 12.97
CA PRO A 23 44.37 73.55 12.00
C PRO A 23 45.23 72.35 12.49
N ARG A 24 46.01 71.81 11.54
CA ARG A 24 46.98 70.69 11.62
C ARG A 24 48.01 70.79 12.76
N GLU A 25 48.20 69.67 13.47
CA GLU A 25 49.52 69.25 13.95
C GLU A 25 49.68 67.72 13.93
N LYS A 26 50.89 67.25 13.57
CA LYS A 26 51.27 65.85 13.35
C LYS A 26 51.31 65.07 14.67
N GLY A 27 50.69 63.88 14.73
CA GLY A 27 51.02 62.92 15.78
C GLY A 27 50.16 61.66 15.85
N ARG A 28 50.72 60.53 15.38
CA ARG A 28 50.33 59.11 15.66
C ARG A 28 48.89 58.68 15.35
N ASN A 29 48.76 57.76 14.38
CA ASN A 29 47.58 56.91 14.16
C ASN A 29 47.07 56.31 15.48
N PRO A 30 45.85 56.63 15.96
CA PRO A 30 45.22 55.80 16.97
C PRO A 30 44.85 54.48 16.30
N SER A 31 45.48 53.39 16.74
CA SER A 31 45.07 52.04 16.36
C SER A 31 43.55 51.93 16.51
N ARG A 32 42.84 51.58 15.43
CA ARG A 32 41.38 51.40 15.40
C ARG A 32 40.86 50.41 16.47
N PHE A 33 41.76 49.66 17.11
CA PHE A 33 41.47 48.69 18.17
C PHE A 33 41.80 49.17 19.60
N ALA A 34 42.23 50.42 19.79
CA ALA A 34 42.55 50.96 21.11
C ALA A 34 41.33 50.96 22.07
N PHE A 35 40.12 51.09 21.53
CA PHE A 35 38.87 51.04 22.28
C PHE A 35 38.65 49.68 22.97
N PHE A 36 38.95 48.58 22.30
CA PHE A 36 38.78 47.21 22.84
C PHE A 36 39.77 46.85 23.95
N ARG A 37 40.86 47.63 24.11
CA ARG A 37 41.85 47.46 25.19
C ARG A 37 41.47 48.21 26.48
N ARG A 38 40.44 49.06 26.46
CA ARG A 38 39.95 49.71 27.69
C ARG A 38 39.42 48.64 28.64
N ARG A 39 39.82 48.68 29.91
CA ARG A 39 39.34 47.72 30.92
C ARG A 39 38.16 48.33 31.68
N ILE A 40 37.09 47.56 31.86
CA ILE A 40 35.92 47.96 32.65
C ILE A 40 35.89 47.14 33.94
N ARG A 41 35.53 47.79 35.05
CA ARG A 41 35.24 47.15 36.33
C ARG A 41 33.74 46.85 36.40
N LEU A 42 33.38 45.59 36.65
CA LEU A 42 31.99 45.14 36.66
C LEU A 42 31.19 45.61 37.89
N LYS A 43 31.86 46.07 38.96
CA LYS A 43 31.23 46.68 40.14
C LYS A 43 32.24 47.64 40.82
N GLY A 44 31.75 48.72 41.43
CA GLY A 44 32.59 49.83 41.94
C GLY A 44 33.78 49.44 42.84
N ASN A 45 33.70 48.32 43.56
CA ASN A 45 34.73 47.86 44.50
C ASN A 45 35.35 46.47 44.18
N SER A 46 35.25 45.96 42.96
CA SER A 46 35.89 44.68 42.59
C SER A 46 37.35 44.88 42.14
N SER A 47 38.28 44.05 42.64
CA SER A 47 39.71 44.00 42.25
C SER A 47 39.96 43.45 40.84
N ILE A 48 38.93 42.90 40.19
CA ILE A 48 39.00 42.25 38.89
C ILE A 48 38.63 43.24 37.78
N SER A 49 39.52 43.42 36.80
CA SER A 49 39.31 44.28 35.63
C SER A 49 39.35 43.45 34.35
N ILE A 50 38.29 43.51 33.55
CA ILE A 50 38.17 42.72 32.31
C ILE A 50 38.31 43.66 31.11
N PRO A 51 39.06 43.27 30.05
CA PRO A 51 39.10 44.04 28.80
C PRO A 51 37.69 44.19 28.20
N LEU A 52 37.33 45.40 27.79
CA LEU A 52 36.03 45.70 27.17
C LEU A 52 35.76 44.83 25.93
N GLY A 53 36.81 44.49 25.18
CA GLY A 53 36.70 43.55 24.07
C GLY A 53 36.17 42.18 24.50
N PHE A 54 36.58 41.67 25.67
CA PHE A 54 36.07 40.40 26.18
C PHE A 54 34.60 40.50 26.61
N VAL A 55 34.21 41.61 27.24
CA VAL A 55 32.83 41.85 27.66
C VAL A 55 31.87 41.96 26.47
N LEU A 56 32.34 42.51 25.34
CA LEU A 56 31.55 42.63 24.11
C LEU A 56 31.58 41.34 23.25
N LEU A 57 32.70 40.62 23.21
CA LEU A 57 32.81 39.37 22.42
C LEU A 57 32.11 38.18 23.09
N PHE A 58 32.13 38.10 24.42
CA PHE A 58 31.56 36.97 25.15
C PHE A 58 30.06 36.73 24.82
N PRO A 59 29.15 37.72 24.89
CA PRO A 59 27.75 37.50 24.52
C PRO A 59 27.60 37.15 23.03
N CYS A 60 28.41 37.71 22.13
CA CYS A 60 28.40 37.32 20.71
C CYS A 60 28.84 35.87 20.50
N LEU A 61 29.88 35.41 21.19
CA LEU A 61 30.33 34.03 21.15
C LEU A 61 29.29 33.07 21.75
N VAL A 62 28.62 33.47 22.82
CA VAL A 62 27.50 32.71 23.41
C VAL A 62 26.34 32.61 22.42
N ILE A 63 25.97 33.68 21.73
CA ILE A 63 24.92 33.65 20.70
C ILE A 63 25.32 32.73 19.53
N VAL A 64 26.56 32.82 19.05
CA VAL A 64 27.08 31.91 18.00
C VAL A 64 27.08 30.47 18.48
N PHE A 65 27.45 30.21 19.74
CA PHE A 65 27.41 28.89 20.33
C PHE A 65 25.98 28.36 20.48
N ILE A 66 25.03 29.18 20.92
CA ILE A 66 23.60 28.84 20.97
C ILE A 66 23.06 28.56 19.56
N LEU A 67 23.42 29.37 18.56
CA LEU A 67 23.06 29.13 17.16
C LEU A 67 23.67 27.83 16.63
N LEU A 68 24.93 27.54 16.95
CA LEU A 68 25.57 26.27 16.60
C LEU A 68 24.90 25.09 17.30
N LEU A 69 24.51 25.23 18.57
CA LEU A 69 23.75 24.22 19.30
C LEU A 69 22.37 24.04 18.71
N PHE A 70 21.67 25.09 18.31
CA PHE A 70 20.37 25.01 17.63
C PHE A 70 20.50 24.36 16.25
N VAL A 71 21.46 24.78 15.43
CA VAL A 71 21.71 24.20 14.10
C VAL A 71 22.15 22.73 14.20
N ARG A 72 22.90 22.36 15.24
CA ARG A 72 23.29 20.97 15.53
C ARG A 72 22.28 20.21 16.39
N HIS A 73 21.22 20.84 16.87
CA HIS A 73 20.21 20.16 17.67
C HIS A 73 19.43 19.23 16.73
N PRO A 74 19.22 17.95 17.10
CA PRO A 74 18.54 16.96 16.26
C PRO A 74 17.06 17.29 15.95
N SER A 75 16.54 18.41 16.45
CA SER A 75 15.15 18.86 16.30
C SER A 75 15.03 20.21 15.55
N SER A 76 16.13 20.71 14.98
CA SER A 76 16.12 21.97 14.20
C SER A 76 15.61 21.75 12.77
N PRO A 77 14.59 22.48 12.29
CA PRO A 77 13.94 22.21 11.00
C PRO A 77 14.71 22.73 9.77
N GLY A 78 15.95 23.19 9.92
CA GLY A 78 16.63 24.03 8.92
C GLY A 78 18.09 23.67 8.64
N GLY A 79 18.32 22.55 7.96
CA GLY A 79 19.23 22.57 6.80
C GLY A 79 20.64 21.96 6.93
N ILE A 80 20.81 20.87 6.16
CA ILE A 80 21.90 20.64 5.20
C ILE A 80 23.31 20.44 5.78
N LEU A 81 23.55 19.21 6.23
CA LEU A 81 24.66 18.34 5.81
C LEU A 81 24.19 16.94 6.16
N ILE A 82 23.81 16.15 5.14
CA ILE A 82 23.30 14.78 5.29
C ILE A 82 24.27 14.02 6.21
N PRO A 83 23.87 13.63 7.43
CA PRO A 83 24.70 12.74 8.24
C PRO A 83 24.71 11.40 7.51
N ALA A 84 25.90 10.90 7.18
CA ALA A 84 26.07 9.51 6.79
C ALA A 84 25.43 8.65 7.89
N GLY A 85 24.32 7.98 7.57
CA GLY A 85 23.55 7.18 8.53
C GLY A 85 22.08 7.57 8.74
N THR A 86 21.53 8.56 8.01
CA THR A 86 20.06 8.63 7.89
C THR A 86 19.59 7.54 6.92
N PRO A 87 18.73 6.59 7.35
CA PRO A 87 18.25 5.55 6.44
C PRO A 87 17.50 6.19 5.27
N PRO A 88 17.56 5.61 4.06
CA PRO A 88 16.86 6.14 2.90
C PRO A 88 15.38 6.29 3.20
N SER A 89 14.75 7.32 2.62
CA SER A 89 13.31 7.60 2.81
C SER A 89 12.41 6.40 2.47
N ILE A 90 12.88 5.53 1.57
CA ILE A 90 12.25 4.28 1.20
C ILE A 90 13.23 3.16 1.53
N ARG A 91 12.81 2.24 2.42
CA ARG A 91 13.62 1.06 2.74
C ARG A 91 13.56 0.05 1.61
N LYS A 92 14.70 -0.58 1.34
CA LYS A 92 14.78 -1.67 0.37
C LYS A 92 14.29 -2.96 1.02
N ILE A 93 13.41 -3.68 0.33
CA ILE A 93 12.90 -4.99 0.76
C ILE A 93 13.89 -6.06 0.30
N SER A 94 14.06 -7.12 1.09
CA SER A 94 14.87 -8.29 0.72
C SER A 94 14.33 -8.96 -0.54
N GLU A 95 15.20 -9.20 -1.51
CA GLU A 95 14.85 -9.88 -2.77
C GLU A 95 14.92 -11.42 -2.64
N LYS A 96 14.93 -11.96 -1.41
CA LYS A 96 15.14 -13.40 -1.14
C LYS A 96 14.02 -14.26 -1.72
N HIS A 97 12.78 -13.90 -1.45
CA HIS A 97 11.60 -14.64 -1.91
C HIS A 97 10.82 -13.86 -2.97
N ASP A 98 10.94 -12.54 -2.96
CA ASP A 98 10.16 -11.68 -3.83
C ASP A 98 10.99 -10.52 -4.37
N LYS A 99 11.33 -10.62 -5.66
CA LYS A 99 12.08 -9.62 -6.39
C LYS A 99 11.16 -8.94 -7.39
N VAL A 100 11.19 -7.60 -7.42
CA VAL A 100 10.50 -6.82 -8.46
C VAL A 100 10.95 -7.26 -9.86
N PHE A 101 10.00 -7.51 -10.75
CA PHE A 101 10.31 -8.00 -12.10
C PHE A 101 11.03 -6.95 -12.95
N ALA A 102 10.71 -5.67 -12.75
CA ALA A 102 11.39 -4.54 -13.37
C ALA A 102 11.68 -3.45 -12.35
N THR A 103 12.63 -2.58 -12.66
CA THR A 103 12.93 -1.38 -11.87
C THR A 103 13.11 -0.23 -12.84
N GLY A 104 12.18 0.72 -12.79
CA GLY A 104 11.98 1.69 -13.86
C GLY A 104 11.33 1.05 -15.08
N CYS A 105 11.40 1.76 -16.21
CA CYS A 105 10.77 1.37 -17.46
C CYS A 105 11.67 0.47 -18.30
N LEU A 106 11.07 -0.56 -18.89
CA LEU A 106 11.69 -1.35 -19.95
C LEU A 106 11.34 -0.77 -21.32
N PRO A 107 12.22 -0.94 -22.33
CA PRO A 107 11.91 -0.54 -23.70
C PRO A 107 10.71 -1.32 -24.23
N ILE A 108 9.70 -0.57 -24.67
CA ILE A 108 8.58 -1.09 -25.46
C ILE A 108 9.03 -1.16 -26.91
N ASP A 109 9.06 -2.37 -27.47
CA ASP A 109 9.27 -2.61 -28.90
C ASP A 109 8.08 -3.41 -29.41
N GLN A 110 7.13 -2.71 -30.06
CA GLN A 110 5.90 -3.33 -30.54
C GLN A 110 6.18 -4.47 -31.54
N ALA A 111 7.20 -4.32 -32.39
CA ALA A 111 7.56 -5.35 -33.37
C ALA A 111 8.12 -6.61 -32.70
N ARG A 112 8.71 -6.49 -31.51
CA ARG A 112 9.09 -7.62 -30.67
C ARG A 112 7.90 -8.21 -29.94
N ILE A 113 7.10 -7.37 -29.27
CA ILE A 113 5.91 -7.80 -28.51
C ILE A 113 4.93 -8.59 -29.40
N ASP A 114 4.70 -8.13 -30.64
CA ASP A 114 3.80 -8.79 -31.60
C ASP A 114 4.31 -10.16 -32.06
N LYS A 115 5.62 -10.43 -31.94
CA LYS A 115 6.25 -11.70 -32.32
C LYS A 115 6.42 -12.65 -31.14
N GLU A 116 6.50 -12.14 -29.93
CA GLU A 116 6.69 -12.94 -28.72
C GLU A 116 5.39 -13.67 -28.35
N PRO A 117 5.48 -14.93 -27.88
CA PRO A 117 4.31 -15.65 -27.42
C PRO A 117 3.75 -14.98 -26.16
N ARG A 118 2.44 -14.74 -26.15
CA ARG A 118 1.71 -14.23 -24.98
C ARG A 118 1.29 -15.35 -24.04
N ALA A 119 1.12 -15.03 -22.77
CA ALA A 119 0.53 -15.96 -21.82
C ALA A 119 -0.93 -16.25 -22.16
N ASN A 120 -1.43 -17.41 -21.74
CA ASN A 120 -2.85 -17.71 -21.83
C ASN A 120 -3.61 -17.02 -20.67
N ALA A 121 -3.92 -15.74 -20.84
CA ALA A 121 -4.46 -14.88 -19.78
C ALA A 121 -5.61 -13.99 -20.26
N ALA A 122 -6.41 -13.51 -19.31
CA ALA A 122 -7.46 -12.51 -19.55
C ALA A 122 -7.64 -11.58 -18.35
N PHE A 123 -8.11 -10.37 -18.62
CA PHE A 123 -8.73 -9.53 -17.60
C PHE A 123 -10.11 -10.08 -17.25
N VAL A 124 -10.43 -10.08 -15.96
CA VAL A 124 -11.75 -10.52 -15.46
C VAL A 124 -12.39 -9.36 -14.71
N VAL A 125 -13.59 -9.00 -15.13
CA VAL A 125 -14.33 -7.86 -14.59
C VAL A 125 -15.74 -8.30 -14.23
N LEU A 126 -16.08 -8.27 -12.94
CA LEU A 126 -17.45 -8.41 -12.47
C LEU A 126 -18.07 -7.01 -12.38
N ALA A 127 -19.07 -6.73 -13.20
CA ALA A 127 -19.72 -5.42 -13.21
C ALA A 127 -21.19 -5.52 -13.63
N ARG A 128 -22.03 -4.64 -13.08
CA ARG A 128 -23.42 -4.49 -13.49
C ARG A 128 -23.55 -3.37 -14.51
N ASN A 129 -24.64 -3.36 -15.28
CA ASN A 129 -24.89 -2.31 -16.30
C ASN A 129 -24.83 -0.88 -15.71
N LYS A 130 -25.28 -0.69 -14.47
CA LYS A 130 -25.24 0.60 -13.77
C LYS A 130 -23.84 1.11 -13.41
N GLU A 131 -22.82 0.27 -13.49
CA GLU A 131 -21.42 0.59 -13.16
C GLU A 131 -20.60 0.96 -14.41
N LEU A 132 -21.26 1.18 -15.55
CA LEU A 132 -20.61 1.47 -16.84
C LEU A 132 -19.59 2.61 -16.76
N GLU A 133 -19.92 3.73 -16.11
CA GLU A 133 -18.99 4.86 -15.96
C GLU A 133 -17.71 4.48 -15.20
N GLY A 134 -17.86 3.71 -14.11
CA GLY A 134 -16.72 3.19 -13.34
C GLY A 134 -15.89 2.22 -14.17
N VAL A 135 -16.52 1.38 -14.99
CA VAL A 135 -15.82 0.48 -15.93
C VAL A 135 -15.04 1.27 -16.99
N ILE A 136 -15.63 2.33 -17.54
CA ILE A 136 -14.96 3.20 -18.53
C ILE A 136 -13.70 3.82 -17.91
N GLN A 137 -13.79 4.32 -16.68
CA GLN A 137 -12.64 4.87 -15.97
C GLN A 137 -11.52 3.83 -15.83
N SER A 138 -11.86 2.62 -15.40
CA SER A 138 -10.92 1.51 -15.27
C SER A 138 -10.25 1.15 -16.59
N LEU A 139 -11.04 1.03 -17.68
CA LEU A 139 -10.54 0.73 -19.03
C LEU A 139 -9.56 1.80 -19.53
N LYS A 140 -9.93 3.09 -19.45
CA LYS A 140 -9.02 4.18 -19.83
C LYS A 140 -7.68 4.10 -19.10
N SER A 141 -7.72 3.76 -17.82
CA SER A 141 -6.52 3.70 -16.99
C SER A 141 -5.63 2.51 -17.35
N ILE A 142 -6.18 1.29 -17.43
CA ILE A 142 -5.38 0.10 -17.77
C ILE A 142 -4.89 0.12 -19.22
N GLU A 143 -5.69 0.63 -20.16
CA GLU A 143 -5.28 0.76 -21.57
C GLU A 143 -4.11 1.73 -21.70
N ARG A 144 -4.17 2.91 -21.05
CA ARG A 144 -3.08 3.90 -21.05
C ARG A 144 -1.77 3.32 -20.49
N HIS A 145 -1.85 2.59 -19.39
CA HIS A 145 -0.68 2.19 -18.62
C HIS A 145 -0.16 0.78 -18.94
N PHE A 146 -0.91 -0.04 -19.67
CA PHE A 146 -0.50 -1.42 -19.96
C PHE A 146 -1.08 -1.95 -21.27
N ASN A 147 -2.40 -2.04 -21.38
CA ASN A 147 -3.00 -2.95 -22.34
C ASN A 147 -2.94 -2.45 -23.79
N ARG A 148 -2.66 -1.16 -24.01
CA ARG A 148 -2.37 -0.59 -25.34
C ARG A 148 -1.21 -1.27 -26.07
N TRP A 149 -0.31 -1.94 -25.34
CA TRP A 149 0.86 -2.62 -25.91
C TRP A 149 0.66 -4.13 -26.05
N TYR A 150 -0.05 -4.76 -25.09
CA TYR A 150 -0.12 -6.22 -24.97
C TYR A 150 -1.43 -6.83 -25.48
N HIS A 151 -2.52 -6.05 -25.51
CA HIS A 151 -3.81 -6.43 -26.07
C HIS A 151 -4.39 -7.75 -25.49
N TYR A 152 -4.26 -7.95 -24.17
CA TYR A 152 -4.91 -9.06 -23.48
C TYR A 152 -6.44 -8.90 -23.48
N PRO A 153 -7.19 -10.00 -23.66
CA PRO A 153 -8.65 -9.96 -23.76
C PRO A 153 -9.32 -9.64 -22.42
N TYR A 154 -10.53 -9.11 -22.48
CA TYR A 154 -11.40 -8.86 -21.32
C TYR A 154 -12.56 -9.83 -21.29
N VAL A 155 -12.83 -10.39 -20.11
CA VAL A 155 -14.01 -11.21 -19.82
C VAL A 155 -14.86 -10.46 -18.78
N PHE A 156 -15.99 -9.92 -19.24
CA PHE A 156 -16.97 -9.25 -18.40
C PHE A 156 -18.00 -10.27 -17.92
N LEU A 157 -18.24 -10.33 -16.61
CA LEU A 157 -19.22 -11.19 -15.97
C LEU A 157 -20.26 -10.34 -15.23
N ASN A 158 -21.51 -10.79 -15.22
CA ASN A 158 -22.63 -10.11 -14.56
C ASN A 158 -23.67 -11.16 -14.11
N ASP A 159 -24.33 -10.92 -12.99
CA ASP A 159 -25.46 -11.75 -12.52
C ASP A 159 -26.74 -11.51 -13.34
N GLY A 160 -26.80 -10.39 -14.07
CA GLY A 160 -27.80 -10.10 -15.09
C GLY A 160 -27.28 -10.22 -16.52
N ASP A 161 -28.14 -9.91 -17.48
CA ASP A 161 -27.75 -9.73 -18.87
C ASP A 161 -27.08 -8.35 -19.05
N PHE A 162 -25.99 -8.29 -19.82
CA PHE A 162 -25.42 -7.01 -20.22
C PHE A 162 -26.32 -6.31 -21.24
N ASP A 163 -26.48 -5.00 -21.13
CA ASP A 163 -27.25 -4.22 -22.11
C ASP A 163 -26.45 -4.00 -23.41
N GLU A 164 -27.14 -3.73 -24.51
CA GLU A 164 -26.49 -3.44 -25.80
C GLU A 164 -25.57 -2.22 -25.71
N ASP A 165 -26.01 -1.19 -24.98
CA ASP A 165 -25.25 0.04 -24.75
C ASP A 165 -23.95 -0.23 -23.98
N PHE A 166 -24.02 -1.04 -22.91
CA PHE A 166 -22.85 -1.45 -22.15
C PHE A 166 -21.83 -2.17 -23.06
N ARG A 167 -22.30 -3.15 -23.83
CA ARG A 167 -21.44 -3.92 -24.74
C ARG A 167 -20.81 -3.06 -25.82
N ALA A 168 -21.59 -2.18 -26.45
CA ALA A 168 -21.13 -1.31 -27.52
C ALA A 168 -20.09 -0.31 -26.98
N THR A 169 -20.36 0.27 -25.82
CA THR A 169 -19.49 1.25 -25.17
C THR A 169 -18.16 0.61 -24.76
N VAL A 170 -18.15 -0.51 -24.05
CA VAL A 170 -16.92 -1.20 -23.65
C VAL A 170 -16.05 -1.56 -24.85
N LYS A 171 -16.65 -2.07 -25.93
CA LYS A 171 -15.91 -2.40 -27.17
C LYS A 171 -15.28 -1.19 -27.85
N ASN A 172 -15.76 0.02 -27.59
CA ASN A 172 -15.19 1.25 -28.13
C ASN A 172 -13.94 1.71 -27.36
N TYR A 173 -13.81 1.33 -26.08
CA TYR A 173 -12.71 1.74 -25.20
C TYR A 173 -11.47 0.84 -25.26
N THR A 174 -11.51 -0.29 -25.97
CA THR A 174 -10.35 -1.18 -26.10
C THR A 174 -10.23 -1.76 -27.50
N SER A 175 -8.99 -2.02 -27.90
CA SER A 175 -8.66 -2.75 -29.13
C SER A 175 -8.59 -4.27 -28.93
N ALA A 176 -8.58 -4.74 -27.68
CA ALA A 176 -8.50 -6.15 -27.36
C ALA A 176 -9.84 -6.87 -27.56
N ALA A 177 -9.81 -8.19 -27.61
CA ALA A 177 -11.05 -8.99 -27.67
C ALA A 177 -11.82 -8.87 -26.36
N VAL A 178 -13.15 -8.77 -26.45
CA VAL A 178 -14.03 -8.64 -25.29
C VAL A 178 -15.13 -9.69 -25.36
N GLU A 179 -15.29 -10.46 -24.28
CA GLU A 179 -16.34 -11.43 -24.08
C GLU A 179 -17.25 -11.01 -22.92
N PHE A 180 -18.54 -11.29 -23.05
CA PHE A 180 -19.56 -10.98 -22.05
C PHE A 180 -20.25 -12.28 -21.64
N GLY A 181 -20.22 -12.59 -20.34
CA GLY A 181 -20.82 -13.79 -19.76
C GLY A 181 -21.86 -13.43 -18.71
N LYS A 182 -22.98 -14.15 -18.73
CA LYS A 182 -23.96 -14.13 -17.64
C LYS A 182 -23.61 -15.24 -16.65
N ILE A 183 -23.59 -14.91 -15.37
CA ILE A 183 -23.36 -15.87 -14.30
C ILE A 183 -24.62 -16.71 -14.13
N ASP A 184 -24.44 -18.02 -14.14
CA ASP A 184 -25.54 -18.96 -13.94
C ASP A 184 -26.01 -18.96 -12.47
N ASN A 185 -27.31 -19.20 -12.26
CA ASN A 185 -27.91 -19.22 -10.92
C ASN A 185 -27.31 -20.30 -9.99
N THR A 186 -26.65 -21.32 -10.55
CA THR A 186 -25.89 -22.31 -9.75
C THR A 186 -24.63 -21.73 -9.10
N MET A 187 -24.09 -20.66 -9.68
CA MET A 187 -22.90 -19.94 -9.20
C MET A 187 -23.23 -18.65 -8.44
N TRP A 188 -24.44 -18.12 -8.63
CA TRP A 188 -24.92 -16.87 -8.03
C TRP A 188 -26.29 -17.05 -7.37
N GLY A 189 -26.35 -16.90 -6.05
CA GLY A 189 -27.54 -17.16 -5.26
C GLY A 189 -27.24 -18.00 -4.01
N PHE A 190 -28.30 -18.28 -3.24
CA PHE A 190 -28.22 -19.18 -2.10
C PHE A 190 -28.09 -20.64 -2.57
N PRO A 191 -27.12 -21.41 -2.05
CA PRO A 191 -26.97 -22.81 -2.40
C PRO A 191 -28.02 -23.69 -1.70
N ASP A 192 -28.36 -24.83 -2.30
CA ASP A 192 -29.45 -25.73 -1.85
C ASP A 192 -29.34 -26.22 -0.39
N TRP A 193 -28.14 -26.23 0.18
CA TRP A 193 -27.91 -26.68 1.55
C TRP A 193 -28.22 -25.59 2.60
N VAL A 194 -28.44 -24.35 2.16
CA VAL A 194 -28.75 -23.18 3.01
C VAL A 194 -30.26 -23.00 3.08
N ASP A 195 -30.78 -22.81 4.29
CA ASP A 195 -32.13 -22.27 4.46
C ASP A 195 -32.11 -20.76 4.10
N HIS A 196 -32.81 -20.40 3.03
CA HIS A 196 -32.79 -19.04 2.48
C HIS A 196 -33.31 -18.00 3.48
N GLU A 197 -34.28 -18.35 4.33
CA GLU A 197 -34.84 -17.40 5.30
C GLU A 197 -33.88 -17.21 6.48
N VAL A 198 -33.18 -18.26 6.89
CA VAL A 198 -32.10 -18.14 7.89
C VAL A 198 -30.96 -17.27 7.37
N ALA A 199 -30.55 -17.47 6.11
CA ALA A 199 -29.49 -16.66 5.50
C ALA A 199 -29.88 -15.19 5.36
N LYS A 200 -31.09 -14.91 4.87
CA LYS A 200 -31.62 -13.54 4.78
C LYS A 200 -31.73 -12.87 6.16
N GLU A 201 -32.15 -13.61 7.18
CA GLU A 201 -32.18 -13.10 8.55
C GLU A 201 -30.77 -12.81 9.08
N GLY A 202 -29.78 -13.65 8.74
CA GLY A 202 -28.37 -13.41 9.03
C GLY A 202 -27.86 -12.10 8.41
N ILE A 203 -28.14 -11.87 7.13
CA ILE A 203 -27.82 -10.62 6.42
C ILE A 203 -28.54 -9.43 7.07
N ARG A 204 -29.83 -9.57 7.39
CA ARG A 204 -30.62 -8.51 8.03
C ARG A 204 -30.03 -8.10 9.38
N LYS A 205 -29.61 -9.06 10.21
CA LYS A 205 -28.95 -8.79 11.50
C LYS A 205 -27.65 -8.00 11.34
N GLN A 206 -26.87 -8.27 10.31
CA GLN A 206 -25.65 -7.53 10.02
C GLN A 206 -25.94 -6.10 9.55
N GLY A 207 -27.02 -5.92 8.77
CA GLY A 207 -27.57 -4.61 8.44
C GLY A 207 -28.02 -3.83 9.67
N ASP A 208 -28.74 -4.47 10.60
CA ASP A 208 -29.17 -3.88 11.87
C ASP A 208 -27.97 -3.48 12.75
N ALA A 209 -26.88 -4.24 12.69
CA ALA A 209 -25.61 -3.95 13.37
C ALA A 209 -24.74 -2.90 12.66
N ALA A 210 -25.22 -2.33 11.54
CA ALA A 210 -24.50 -1.34 10.72
C ALA A 210 -23.12 -1.81 10.22
N ILE A 211 -22.95 -3.12 10.00
CA ILE A 211 -21.73 -3.68 9.40
C ILE A 211 -21.66 -3.22 7.93
N MET A 212 -20.50 -2.73 7.49
CA MET A 212 -20.30 -2.24 6.13
C MET A 212 -20.67 -3.31 5.09
N TYR A 213 -21.65 -2.98 4.23
CA TYR A 213 -22.27 -3.89 3.26
C TYR A 213 -22.95 -5.15 3.84
N GLY A 214 -22.98 -5.34 5.16
CA GLY A 214 -23.52 -6.55 5.79
C GLY A 214 -25.03 -6.75 5.58
N GLY A 215 -25.79 -5.67 5.34
CA GLY A 215 -27.20 -5.75 4.98
C GLY A 215 -27.48 -5.94 3.48
N MET A 216 -26.43 -6.05 2.63
CA MET A 216 -26.58 -6.06 1.17
C MET A 216 -26.43 -7.47 0.62
N GLU A 217 -27.54 -8.18 0.40
CA GLU A 217 -27.55 -9.57 -0.09
C GLU A 217 -26.67 -9.79 -1.35
N SER A 218 -26.74 -8.90 -2.35
CA SER A 218 -25.91 -9.01 -3.55
C SER A 218 -24.40 -8.96 -3.27
N TYR A 219 -23.99 -8.31 -2.18
CA TYR A 219 -22.59 -8.24 -1.78
C TYR A 219 -22.11 -9.59 -1.23
N HIS A 220 -22.94 -10.29 -0.47
CA HIS A 220 -22.63 -11.65 0.01
C HIS A 220 -22.52 -12.64 -1.16
N HIS A 221 -23.43 -12.55 -2.14
CA HIS A 221 -23.35 -13.34 -3.38
C HIS A 221 -22.05 -13.06 -4.15
N MET A 222 -21.65 -11.79 -4.26
CA MET A 222 -20.40 -11.37 -4.90
C MET A 222 -19.17 -11.95 -4.20
N CYS A 223 -19.07 -11.82 -2.87
CA CYS A 223 -17.93 -12.35 -2.12
C CYS A 223 -17.84 -13.87 -2.24
N ARG A 224 -18.97 -14.58 -2.20
CA ARG A 224 -19.00 -16.04 -2.43
C ARG A 224 -18.61 -16.40 -3.86
N PHE A 225 -19.05 -15.65 -4.86
CA PHE A 225 -18.73 -15.88 -6.26
C PHE A 225 -17.23 -15.74 -6.54
N TYR A 226 -16.61 -14.66 -6.08
CA TYR A 226 -15.16 -14.49 -6.19
C TYR A 226 -14.38 -15.50 -5.35
N SER A 227 -14.91 -15.94 -4.21
CA SER A 227 -14.24 -16.96 -3.39
C SER A 227 -14.20 -18.37 -4.00
N GLY A 228 -15.13 -18.72 -4.90
CA GLY A 228 -15.32 -20.13 -5.24
C GLY A 228 -15.91 -20.48 -6.60
N HIS A 229 -16.32 -19.51 -7.41
CA HIS A 229 -17.07 -19.77 -8.64
C HIS A 229 -16.53 -19.07 -9.88
N PHE A 230 -15.93 -17.88 -9.77
CA PHE A 230 -15.50 -17.13 -10.96
C PHE A 230 -14.60 -17.96 -11.88
N TYR A 231 -13.62 -18.67 -11.32
CA TYR A 231 -12.66 -19.51 -12.07
C TYR A 231 -13.28 -20.77 -12.70
N LYS A 232 -14.56 -21.08 -12.41
CA LYS A 232 -15.35 -22.17 -12.99
C LYS A 232 -16.25 -21.70 -14.13
N HIS A 233 -16.38 -20.39 -14.33
CA HIS A 233 -17.22 -19.84 -15.39
C HIS A 233 -16.76 -20.34 -16.77
N PRO A 234 -17.66 -20.76 -17.69
CA PRO A 234 -17.27 -21.36 -18.97
C PRO A 234 -16.29 -20.52 -19.80
N LEU A 235 -16.45 -19.19 -19.79
CA LEU A 235 -15.54 -18.28 -20.50
C LEU A 235 -14.11 -18.28 -19.93
N LEU A 236 -13.93 -18.66 -18.67
CA LEU A 236 -12.63 -18.69 -17.99
C LEU A 236 -11.96 -20.06 -18.06
N MET A 237 -12.66 -21.11 -18.45
CA MET A 237 -12.11 -22.48 -18.53
C MET A 237 -10.95 -22.63 -19.51
N LYS A 238 -10.88 -21.75 -20.52
CA LYS A 238 -9.81 -21.75 -21.52
C LYS A 238 -8.55 -21.00 -21.09
N TYR A 239 -8.60 -20.22 -20.00
CA TYR A 239 -7.47 -19.40 -19.53
C TYR A 239 -6.71 -20.07 -18.38
N GLU A 240 -5.41 -19.78 -18.32
CA GLU A 240 -4.52 -20.21 -17.24
C GLU A 240 -4.34 -19.14 -16.18
N TRP A 241 -4.33 -17.87 -16.59
CA TRP A 241 -4.13 -16.71 -15.72
C TRP A 241 -5.31 -15.76 -15.82
N TYR A 242 -5.58 -15.07 -14.71
CA TYR A 242 -6.47 -13.92 -14.73
C TYR A 242 -5.81 -12.72 -14.07
N TRP A 243 -6.24 -11.54 -14.50
CA TRP A 243 -6.02 -10.28 -13.78
C TRP A 243 -7.38 -9.67 -13.47
N ARG A 244 -7.74 -9.60 -12.19
CA ARG A 244 -8.98 -8.96 -11.76
C ARG A 244 -8.90 -7.45 -11.89
N LEU A 245 -9.91 -6.87 -12.53
CA LEU A 245 -10.15 -5.44 -12.53
C LEU A 245 -11.54 -5.17 -11.98
N GLU A 246 -11.64 -4.15 -11.14
CA GLU A 246 -12.91 -3.63 -10.63
C GLU A 246 -13.28 -2.31 -11.35
N PRO A 247 -14.55 -1.89 -11.34
CA PRO A 247 -14.92 -0.52 -11.67
C PRO A 247 -14.19 0.51 -10.78
N GLU A 248 -14.01 1.73 -11.29
CA GLU A 248 -13.44 2.87 -10.54
C GLU A 248 -11.98 2.69 -10.04
N ILE A 249 -11.18 1.90 -10.76
CA ILE A 249 -9.74 1.78 -10.48
C ILE A 249 -8.91 2.84 -11.19
N LYS A 250 -7.71 3.07 -10.70
CA LYS A 250 -6.71 3.93 -11.33
C LYS A 250 -5.31 3.33 -11.20
N TYR A 251 -4.63 3.18 -12.33
CA TYR A 251 -3.19 2.95 -12.41
C TYR A 251 -2.46 4.29 -12.50
N PHE A 252 -1.31 4.39 -11.84
CA PHE A 252 -0.50 5.61 -11.80
C PHE A 252 0.82 5.50 -12.55
N CYS A 253 1.28 4.27 -12.80
CA CYS A 253 2.58 3.95 -13.36
C CYS A 253 2.41 3.18 -14.66
N ASP A 254 3.34 3.37 -15.60
CA ASP A 254 3.38 2.58 -16.83
C ASP A 254 3.95 1.18 -16.54
N ILE A 255 3.25 0.15 -17.00
CA ILE A 255 3.62 -1.26 -16.86
C ILE A 255 4.24 -1.71 -18.18
N THR A 256 5.57 -1.69 -18.22
CA THR A 256 6.34 -1.82 -19.48
C THR A 256 6.89 -3.22 -19.75
N TYR A 257 6.34 -4.22 -19.07
CA TYR A 257 6.62 -5.64 -19.29
C TYR A 257 5.33 -6.44 -19.17
N ASP A 258 5.33 -7.66 -19.67
CA ASP A 258 4.20 -8.58 -19.52
C ASP A 258 4.24 -9.27 -18.14
N PRO A 259 3.33 -8.93 -17.19
CA PRO A 259 3.35 -9.50 -15.87
C PRO A 259 2.95 -10.97 -15.86
N PHE A 260 2.12 -11.44 -16.79
CA PHE A 260 1.73 -12.85 -16.84
C PHE A 260 2.92 -13.73 -17.21
N ILE A 261 3.71 -13.31 -18.20
CA ILE A 261 4.94 -14.00 -18.57
C ILE A 261 5.94 -13.98 -17.40
N LYS A 262 6.12 -12.84 -16.73
CA LYS A 262 7.05 -12.74 -15.60
C LYS A 262 6.63 -13.59 -14.40
N MET A 263 5.33 -13.64 -14.09
CA MET A 263 4.78 -14.52 -13.07
C MET A 263 5.05 -15.99 -13.41
N ALA A 264 4.82 -16.39 -14.67
CA ALA A 264 5.09 -17.74 -15.12
C ALA A 264 6.59 -18.11 -15.08
N GLU A 265 7.47 -17.25 -15.58
CA GLU A 265 8.94 -17.44 -15.56
C GLU A 265 9.49 -17.58 -14.13
N ALA A 266 8.91 -16.83 -13.19
CA ALA A 266 9.32 -16.85 -11.79
C ALA A 266 8.59 -17.90 -10.94
N ASN A 267 7.78 -18.77 -11.56
CA ASN A 267 6.93 -19.77 -10.88
C ASN A 267 6.07 -19.18 -9.76
N LYS A 268 5.57 -17.96 -9.95
CA LYS A 268 4.62 -17.33 -9.04
C LYS A 268 3.22 -17.91 -9.27
N THR A 269 2.39 -17.87 -8.24
CA THR A 269 1.00 -18.37 -8.28
C THR A 269 0.01 -17.22 -8.14
N TYR A 270 0.31 -16.24 -7.29
CA TYR A 270 -0.60 -15.16 -6.94
C TYR A 270 0.17 -13.87 -6.70
N GLY A 271 -0.38 -12.73 -7.13
CA GLY A 271 0.26 -11.44 -6.93
C GLY A 271 -0.74 -10.34 -6.59
N PHE A 272 -0.27 -9.39 -5.79
CA PHE A 272 -1.06 -8.33 -5.18
C PHE A 272 -0.34 -6.98 -5.24
N THR A 273 -1.08 -5.88 -5.02
CA THR A 273 -0.52 -4.51 -4.87
C THR A 273 -0.78 -3.91 -3.51
N ILE A 274 -1.81 -4.35 -2.78
CA ILE A 274 -2.18 -3.79 -1.48
C ILE A 274 -2.47 -4.94 -0.52
N ALA A 275 -1.99 -4.81 0.71
CA ALA A 275 -2.34 -5.70 1.82
C ALA A 275 -2.80 -4.85 3.01
N VAL A 276 -4.00 -5.13 3.52
CA VAL A 276 -4.64 -4.35 4.58
C VAL A 276 -5.34 -5.24 5.60
N LYS A 277 -5.68 -4.68 6.75
CA LYS A 277 -6.49 -5.34 7.77
C LYS A 277 -7.97 -5.32 7.39
N GLU A 278 -8.64 -6.45 7.63
CA GLU A 278 -10.08 -6.61 7.55
C GLU A 278 -10.77 -5.98 8.76
N LEU A 279 -12.04 -5.63 8.60
CA LEU A 279 -12.92 -5.26 9.69
C LEU A 279 -13.31 -6.52 10.47
N ARG A 280 -12.86 -6.58 11.72
CA ARG A 280 -13.04 -7.74 12.60
C ARG A 280 -14.50 -8.18 12.73
N GLU A 281 -15.43 -7.23 12.73
CA GLU A 281 -16.88 -7.48 12.83
C GLU A 281 -17.43 -8.25 11.62
N THR A 282 -16.74 -8.22 10.48
CA THR A 282 -17.17 -8.91 9.26
C THR A 282 -16.79 -10.40 9.23
N VAL A 283 -15.78 -10.80 10.02
CA VAL A 283 -15.15 -12.12 9.93
C VAL A 283 -14.83 -12.77 11.30
N PRO A 284 -15.70 -12.68 12.32
CA PRO A 284 -15.38 -13.16 13.66
C PRO A 284 -15.01 -14.65 13.72
N ASN A 285 -15.57 -15.51 12.84
CA ASN A 285 -15.24 -16.94 12.86
C ASN A 285 -14.38 -17.43 11.68
N ILE A 286 -13.95 -16.56 10.75
CA ILE A 286 -13.26 -17.02 9.53
C ILE A 286 -11.99 -17.81 9.84
N PHE A 287 -11.20 -17.32 10.81
CA PHE A 287 -9.91 -17.90 11.14
C PHE A 287 -10.07 -19.27 11.79
N ARG A 288 -11.11 -19.46 12.61
CA ARG A 288 -11.46 -20.77 13.18
C ARG A 288 -11.62 -21.83 12.12
N TYR A 289 -12.33 -21.53 11.02
CA TYR A 289 -12.53 -22.49 9.94
C TYR A 289 -11.25 -22.69 9.11
N ALA A 290 -10.48 -21.64 8.86
CA ALA A 290 -9.19 -21.76 8.17
C ALA A 290 -8.17 -22.61 8.96
N ALA A 291 -8.02 -22.35 10.26
CA ALA A 291 -7.17 -23.12 11.17
C ALA A 291 -7.66 -24.57 11.29
N ALA A 292 -8.97 -24.78 11.42
CA ALA A 292 -9.55 -26.12 11.44
C ALA A 292 -9.31 -26.90 10.13
N TYR A 293 -9.32 -26.23 8.97
CA TYR A 293 -8.96 -26.84 7.69
C TYR A 293 -7.49 -27.29 7.70
N LYS A 294 -6.56 -26.44 8.13
CA LYS A 294 -5.13 -26.80 8.26
C LYS A 294 -4.97 -28.03 9.15
N ARG A 295 -5.58 -28.04 10.33
CA ARG A 295 -5.54 -29.14 11.29
C ARG A 295 -6.10 -30.43 10.70
N LYS A 296 -7.31 -30.39 10.12
CA LYS A 296 -7.99 -31.56 9.55
C LYS A 296 -7.19 -32.22 8.43
N ASN A 297 -6.46 -31.43 7.65
CA ASN A 297 -5.64 -31.90 6.54
C ASN A 297 -4.15 -32.10 6.92
N ASN A 298 -3.78 -31.95 8.19
CA ASN A 298 -2.40 -32.03 8.69
C ASN A 298 -1.42 -31.13 7.90
N LEU A 299 -1.86 -29.93 7.53
CA LEU A 299 -1.05 -28.97 6.78
C LEU A 299 -0.10 -28.25 7.72
N LYS A 300 1.20 -28.33 7.42
CA LYS A 300 2.22 -27.50 8.05
C LYS A 300 2.36 -26.19 7.29
N SER A 301 2.56 -25.09 8.02
CA SER A 301 2.84 -23.80 7.38
C SER A 301 4.10 -23.90 6.53
N LYS A 302 4.07 -23.22 5.38
CA LYS A 302 5.23 -23.02 4.49
C LYS A 302 5.89 -21.64 4.66
N GLY A 303 5.55 -20.91 5.73
CA GLY A 303 6.09 -19.58 6.05
C GLY A 303 5.18 -18.41 5.68
N LEU A 304 4.11 -18.63 4.89
CA LEU A 304 3.17 -17.58 4.51
C LEU A 304 2.05 -17.39 5.53
N TRP A 305 1.65 -18.46 6.24
CA TRP A 305 0.59 -18.41 7.24
C TRP A 305 0.90 -17.40 8.36
N GLU A 306 2.18 -17.29 8.72
CA GLU A 306 2.71 -16.41 9.76
C GLU A 306 2.45 -14.93 9.46
N MET A 307 2.27 -14.55 8.19
CA MET A 307 1.86 -13.18 7.81
C MET A 307 0.51 -12.80 8.43
N PHE A 308 -0.36 -13.78 8.65
CA PHE A 308 -1.74 -13.58 9.10
C PHE A 308 -1.90 -13.76 10.60
N LEU A 309 -0.82 -14.06 11.32
CA LEU A 309 -0.88 -14.28 12.76
C LEU A 309 -0.65 -12.99 13.54
N GLU A 310 -1.36 -12.84 14.65
CA GLU A 310 -0.99 -11.87 15.67
C GLU A 310 0.37 -12.25 16.26
N ARG A 311 1.19 -11.23 16.51
CA ARG A 311 2.48 -11.45 17.14
C ARG A 311 2.22 -11.74 18.62
N PRO A 312 2.88 -12.76 19.20
CA PRO A 312 2.98 -12.84 20.64
C PRO A 312 3.54 -11.51 21.12
N ALA A 313 2.92 -10.89 22.13
CA ALA A 313 3.57 -9.79 22.82
C ALA A 313 4.98 -10.27 23.21
N GLU A 314 6.02 -9.50 22.90
CA GLU A 314 7.34 -9.77 23.46
C GLU A 314 7.13 -9.82 24.98
N GLU A 315 7.23 -11.01 25.56
CA GLU A 315 7.21 -11.14 27.01
C GLU A 315 8.33 -10.23 27.51
N GLU A 316 7.98 -9.12 28.16
CA GLU A 316 8.90 -8.46 29.07
C GLU A 316 9.43 -9.58 29.96
N THR A 317 10.73 -9.90 29.82
CA THR A 317 11.41 -11.02 30.48
C THR A 317 10.72 -11.35 31.80
N PRO A 318 10.05 -12.51 31.92
CA PRO A 318 9.46 -12.88 33.18
C PRO A 318 10.59 -12.92 34.20
N ALA A 319 10.43 -12.21 35.31
CA ALA A 319 11.15 -12.58 36.52
C ALA A 319 10.97 -14.09 36.71
N GLU A 320 12.06 -14.78 37.05
CA GLU A 320 12.24 -16.24 37.10
C GLU A 320 10.96 -17.11 37.16
N PRO A 321 10.89 -18.21 36.38
CA PRO A 321 9.69 -19.04 36.35
C PRO A 321 9.50 -19.72 37.72
N GLU A 322 8.50 -19.29 38.48
CA GLU A 322 7.94 -20.12 39.54
C GLU A 322 7.39 -21.39 38.89
N LYS A 323 7.96 -22.54 39.22
CA LYS A 323 7.51 -23.85 38.75
C LYS A 323 6.04 -24.07 39.11
N LYS A 324 5.11 -23.84 38.18
CA LYS A 324 3.74 -24.36 38.28
C LYS A 324 3.81 -25.89 38.22
N GLN A 325 3.47 -26.52 39.33
CA GLN A 325 3.35 -27.97 39.45
C GLN A 325 2.06 -28.40 38.72
N GLU A 326 2.16 -29.25 37.71
CA GLU A 326 0.98 -29.87 37.08
C GLU A 326 0.26 -30.73 38.13
N LYS A 327 -0.95 -30.30 38.52
CA LYS A 327 -1.80 -31.03 39.46
C LYS A 327 -2.69 -32.02 38.72
N LEU A 328 -2.99 -33.14 39.37
CA LEU A 328 -3.83 -34.21 38.84
C LEU A 328 -5.29 -33.73 38.62
N PRO A 329 -6.05 -34.33 37.68
CA PRO A 329 -7.38 -33.87 37.28
C PRO A 329 -8.38 -33.69 38.44
N ASP A 330 -8.26 -34.52 39.48
CA ASP A 330 -9.17 -34.50 40.63
C ASP A 330 -8.98 -33.28 41.55
N GLU A 331 -7.81 -32.62 41.51
CA GLU A 331 -7.53 -31.41 42.29
C GLU A 331 -8.13 -30.14 41.65
N ILE A 332 -8.49 -30.18 40.37
CA ILE A 332 -9.11 -29.06 39.63
C ILE A 332 -10.58 -28.87 40.03
N LEU A 333 -11.25 -29.94 40.48
CA LEU A 333 -12.66 -29.89 40.91
C LEU A 333 -12.86 -29.35 42.33
N LEU A 334 -11.77 -29.16 43.08
CA LEU A 334 -11.77 -28.77 44.50
C LEU A 334 -11.36 -27.31 44.73
N THR A 335 -11.12 -26.53 43.67
CA THR A 335 -10.68 -25.12 43.78
C THR A 335 -11.85 -24.15 44.01
N GLU A 336 -11.59 -23.13 44.84
CA GLU A 336 -12.58 -22.08 45.13
C GLU A 336 -12.74 -21.09 43.94
N PRO A 337 -13.92 -20.46 43.78
CA PRO A 337 -14.14 -19.48 42.72
C PRO A 337 -13.18 -18.29 42.85
N GLY A 338 -12.26 -18.13 41.90
CA GLY A 338 -11.28 -17.04 41.87
C GLY A 338 -9.81 -17.48 41.91
N ASP A 339 -9.54 -18.79 41.99
CA ASP A 339 -8.18 -19.32 41.93
C ASP A 339 -7.63 -19.23 40.48
N LYS A 340 -6.53 -18.48 40.27
CA LYS A 340 -5.91 -18.18 38.96
C LYS A 340 -5.13 -19.38 38.38
N ASN A 341 -5.76 -20.56 38.38
CA ASN A 341 -5.14 -21.83 38.00
C ASN A 341 -5.59 -22.37 36.65
N LEU A 342 -6.48 -21.68 35.95
CA LEU A 342 -6.79 -21.94 34.55
C LEU A 342 -6.00 -20.97 33.69
N ASP A 343 -5.37 -21.46 32.63
CA ASP A 343 -4.80 -20.59 31.61
C ASP A 343 -5.94 -19.74 31.03
N ASP A 344 -5.69 -18.44 30.83
CA ASP A 344 -6.67 -17.54 30.24
C ASP A 344 -6.89 -17.98 28.79
N ILE A 345 -8.01 -18.67 28.53
CA ILE A 345 -8.34 -19.16 27.21
C ILE A 345 -8.81 -17.95 26.40
N ASP A 346 -7.95 -17.43 25.54
CA ASP A 346 -8.36 -16.45 24.54
C ASP A 346 -9.47 -17.08 23.67
N PRO A 347 -10.71 -16.56 23.72
CA PRO A 347 -11.85 -17.15 23.00
C PRO A 347 -11.70 -17.08 21.48
N GLU A 348 -10.74 -16.31 20.97
CA GLU A 348 -10.49 -16.13 19.54
C GLU A 348 -9.24 -16.86 19.04
N ALA A 349 -8.37 -17.26 19.96
CA ALA A 349 -7.23 -18.07 19.64
C ALA A 349 -7.67 -19.48 19.23
N MET A 350 -7.07 -19.98 18.16
CA MET A 350 -7.32 -21.30 17.59
C MET A 350 -5.98 -22.02 17.48
N GLU A 351 -5.81 -23.11 18.22
CA GLU A 351 -4.51 -23.81 18.31
C GLU A 351 -3.36 -22.91 18.82
N GLY A 352 -3.68 -21.92 19.67
CA GLY A 352 -2.72 -20.93 20.18
C GLY A 352 -2.34 -19.84 19.19
N GLU A 353 -3.02 -19.76 18.03
CA GLU A 353 -2.83 -18.74 17.00
C GLU A 353 -4.05 -17.81 16.95
N SER A 354 -3.82 -16.51 16.78
CA SER A 354 -4.89 -15.50 16.58
C SER A 354 -4.70 -14.77 15.26
N TYR A 355 -5.79 -14.39 14.60
CA TYR A 355 -5.76 -13.72 13.29
C TYR A 355 -5.52 -12.22 13.43
N ASN A 356 -4.49 -11.69 12.77
CA ASN A 356 -4.18 -10.25 12.80
C ASN A 356 -5.03 -9.39 11.85
N MET A 357 -6.03 -10.01 11.22
CA MET A 357 -6.93 -9.45 10.20
C MET A 357 -6.30 -9.13 8.84
N CYS A 358 -5.00 -9.40 8.63
CA CYS A 358 -4.34 -9.08 7.38
C CYS A 358 -4.82 -9.93 6.21
N HIS A 359 -4.98 -9.29 5.06
CA HIS A 359 -5.29 -9.97 3.81
C HIS A 359 -4.72 -9.19 2.62
N PHE A 360 -4.48 -9.87 1.52
CA PHE A 360 -4.23 -9.27 0.22
C PHE A 360 -5.54 -8.70 -0.31
N TRP A 361 -5.53 -7.44 -0.73
CA TRP A 361 -6.73 -6.73 -1.15
C TRP A 361 -7.13 -7.13 -2.57
N SER A 362 -8.12 -8.01 -2.66
CA SER A 362 -8.46 -8.80 -3.86
C SER A 362 -9.01 -8.00 -5.04
N ASN A 363 -9.31 -6.71 -4.88
CA ASN A 363 -9.73 -5.83 -5.98
C ASN A 363 -8.67 -5.79 -7.10
N PHE A 364 -7.39 -5.95 -6.72
CA PHE A 364 -6.29 -6.23 -7.63
C PHE A 364 -5.74 -7.63 -7.33
N GLU A 365 -5.78 -8.51 -8.32
CA GLU A 365 -5.17 -9.84 -8.26
C GLU A 365 -4.66 -10.24 -9.63
N ILE A 366 -3.43 -10.76 -9.70
CA ILE A 366 -2.94 -11.52 -10.85
C ILE A 366 -2.60 -12.92 -10.35
N ALA A 367 -3.34 -13.92 -10.79
CA ALA A 367 -3.14 -15.27 -10.26
C ALA A 367 -3.45 -16.37 -11.26
N ARG A 368 -2.91 -17.56 -10.98
CA ARG A 368 -3.19 -18.76 -11.76
C ARG A 368 -4.55 -19.35 -11.42
N LEU A 369 -5.38 -19.54 -12.43
CA LEU A 369 -6.72 -20.14 -12.28
C LEU A 369 -6.65 -21.62 -11.87
N ASP A 370 -5.58 -22.34 -12.22
CA ASP A 370 -5.42 -23.75 -11.85
C ASP A 370 -5.21 -23.96 -10.35
N TRP A 371 -4.65 -22.98 -9.63
CA TRP A 371 -4.55 -23.01 -8.18
C TRP A 371 -5.95 -22.97 -7.53
N PHE A 372 -6.83 -22.09 -7.99
CA PHE A 372 -8.21 -22.03 -7.52
C PHE A 372 -8.99 -23.32 -7.87
N ARG A 373 -8.72 -23.91 -9.03
CA ARG A 373 -9.30 -25.20 -9.46
C ARG A 373 -8.68 -26.40 -8.76
N SER A 374 -7.62 -26.21 -7.97
CA SER A 374 -6.92 -27.31 -7.31
C SER A 374 -7.79 -27.90 -6.22
N LYS A 375 -7.69 -29.22 -6.04
CA LYS A 375 -8.43 -29.93 -4.98
C LYS A 375 -8.23 -29.31 -3.58
N PRO A 376 -7.01 -28.92 -3.15
CA PRO A 376 -6.83 -28.28 -1.86
C PRO A 376 -7.62 -26.98 -1.71
N TYR A 377 -7.58 -26.09 -2.72
CA TYR A 377 -8.34 -24.85 -2.68
C TYR A 377 -9.85 -25.10 -2.69
N GLU A 378 -10.33 -25.99 -3.56
CA GLU A 378 -11.74 -26.37 -3.61
C GLU A 378 -12.23 -26.95 -2.27
N ASP A 379 -11.45 -27.84 -1.65
CA ASP A 379 -11.79 -28.40 -0.34
C ASP A 379 -11.78 -27.32 0.76
N PHE A 380 -10.88 -26.32 0.67
CA PHE A 380 -10.86 -25.16 1.56
C PHE A 380 -12.11 -24.31 1.39
N PHE A 381 -12.41 -23.88 0.15
CA PHE A 381 -13.60 -23.11 -0.17
C PHE A 381 -14.87 -23.86 0.24
N ASN A 382 -14.99 -25.16 -0.02
CA ASN A 382 -16.16 -25.95 0.37
C ASN A 382 -16.35 -26.00 1.89
N MET A 383 -15.26 -26.05 2.67
CA MET A 383 -15.33 -25.97 4.13
C MET A 383 -15.79 -24.59 4.59
N MET A 384 -15.31 -23.53 3.95
CA MET A 384 -15.73 -22.17 4.23
C MET A 384 -17.19 -21.93 3.84
N ASP A 385 -17.61 -22.37 2.65
CA ASP A 385 -18.97 -22.23 2.15
C ASP A 385 -19.96 -22.92 3.10
N ARG A 386 -19.72 -24.20 3.42
CA ARG A 386 -20.58 -25.01 4.30
C ARG A 386 -20.65 -24.53 5.75
N SER A 387 -19.75 -23.63 6.17
CA SER A 387 -19.83 -23.02 7.50
C SER A 387 -21.01 -22.04 7.63
N GLY A 388 -21.51 -21.51 6.50
CA GLY A 388 -22.52 -20.45 6.48
C GLY A 388 -21.97 -19.05 6.76
N GLY A 389 -20.64 -18.88 6.87
CA GLY A 389 -20.00 -17.59 7.14
C GLY A 389 -20.22 -16.53 6.06
N PHE A 390 -20.47 -16.92 4.81
CA PHE A 390 -20.88 -15.97 3.77
C PHE A 390 -22.26 -15.37 3.99
N TRP A 391 -23.10 -15.91 4.88
CA TRP A 391 -24.49 -15.47 5.07
C TRP A 391 -24.77 -14.95 6.48
N ASN A 392 -24.23 -15.64 7.49
CA ASN A 392 -24.38 -15.27 8.90
C ASN A 392 -23.34 -14.24 9.35
N GLU A 393 -22.26 -14.09 8.58
CA GLU A 393 -21.22 -13.07 8.69
C GLU A 393 -21.02 -12.43 7.31
N ARG A 394 -20.03 -11.54 7.15
CA ARG A 394 -19.71 -10.88 5.89
C ARG A 394 -18.32 -11.29 5.43
N TRP A 395 -18.13 -12.58 5.18
CA TRP A 395 -16.85 -13.08 4.69
C TRP A 395 -16.56 -12.56 3.28
N GLY A 396 -15.54 -11.72 3.19
CA GLY A 396 -15.03 -11.23 1.91
C GLY A 396 -14.21 -12.29 1.19
N ASP A 397 -14.15 -12.21 -0.14
CA ASP A 397 -13.24 -13.01 -0.96
C ASP A 397 -11.76 -12.72 -0.63
N ALA A 398 -11.42 -11.47 -0.31
CA ALA A 398 -10.06 -11.06 0.03
C ALA A 398 -9.44 -11.87 1.20
N PRO A 399 -10.07 -11.94 2.41
CA PRO A 399 -9.54 -12.78 3.49
C PRO A 399 -9.66 -14.28 3.19
N ILE A 400 -10.66 -14.74 2.42
CA ILE A 400 -10.75 -16.15 2.00
C ILE A 400 -9.55 -16.55 1.13
N HIS A 401 -9.24 -15.76 0.09
CA HIS A 401 -8.09 -15.98 -0.79
C HIS A 401 -6.78 -15.93 -0.01
N SER A 402 -6.65 -14.97 0.90
CA SER A 402 -5.44 -14.76 1.69
C SER A 402 -5.18 -15.90 2.67
N LEU A 403 -6.20 -16.35 3.40
CA LEU A 403 -6.06 -17.48 4.33
C LEU A 403 -5.85 -18.81 3.57
N ALA A 404 -6.49 -18.98 2.41
CA ALA A 404 -6.23 -20.12 1.53
C ALA A 404 -4.77 -20.10 1.03
N ALA A 405 -4.27 -18.95 0.59
CA ALA A 405 -2.88 -18.77 0.20
C ALA A 405 -1.94 -19.07 1.37
N GLY A 406 -2.17 -18.51 2.56
CA GLY A 406 -1.38 -18.80 3.75
C GLY A 406 -1.32 -20.28 4.13
N ALA A 407 -2.44 -20.99 3.96
CA ALA A 407 -2.52 -22.42 4.29
C ALA A 407 -1.86 -23.32 3.23
N LEU A 408 -1.87 -22.92 1.95
CA LEU A 408 -1.52 -23.80 0.82
C LEU A 408 -0.22 -23.42 0.10
N LEU A 409 0.18 -22.15 0.15
CA LEU A 409 1.30 -21.57 -0.57
C LEU A 409 2.43 -21.14 0.37
N SER A 410 3.59 -20.88 -0.23
CA SER A 410 4.78 -20.34 0.44
C SER A 410 5.00 -18.87 0.05
N PRO A 411 5.81 -18.10 0.79
CA PRO A 411 6.13 -16.72 0.41
C PRO A 411 6.76 -16.61 -0.98
N SER A 412 7.49 -17.64 -1.45
CA SER A 412 8.05 -17.66 -2.81
C SER A 412 7.00 -17.80 -3.91
N ASP A 413 5.80 -18.30 -3.62
CA ASP A 413 4.71 -18.44 -4.59
C ASP A 413 3.95 -17.12 -4.79
N ILE A 414 4.13 -16.16 -3.89
CA ILE A 414 3.43 -14.87 -3.91
C ILE A 414 4.36 -13.79 -4.49
N HIS A 415 3.79 -12.84 -5.23
CA HIS A 415 4.51 -11.68 -5.75
C HIS A 415 3.85 -10.37 -5.33
N TYR A 416 4.64 -9.48 -4.73
CA TYR A 416 4.21 -8.11 -4.48
C TYR A 416 4.59 -7.22 -5.67
N PHE A 417 3.58 -6.76 -6.43
CA PHE A 417 3.73 -5.81 -7.54
C PHE A 417 4.00 -4.40 -7.02
N ARG A 418 5.14 -4.24 -6.35
CA ARG A 418 5.57 -2.98 -5.74
C ARG A 418 5.69 -1.88 -6.78
N ASP A 419 6.02 -2.19 -8.03
CA ASP A 419 6.19 -1.25 -9.13
C ASP A 419 4.87 -0.77 -9.77
N PHE A 420 3.73 -1.36 -9.42
CA PHE A 420 2.43 -0.96 -9.96
C PHE A 420 1.77 0.06 -9.05
N GLY A 421 1.69 1.31 -9.47
CA GLY A 421 0.85 2.29 -8.78
C GLY A 421 -0.62 1.98 -9.05
N TYR A 422 -1.40 1.75 -7.99
CA TYR A 422 -2.78 1.30 -8.07
C TYR A 422 -3.65 1.96 -7.00
N ARG A 423 -4.88 2.36 -7.38
CA ARG A 423 -5.90 2.86 -6.48
C ARG A 423 -7.24 2.22 -6.81
N HIS A 424 -7.98 1.92 -5.75
CA HIS A 424 -9.41 1.65 -5.80
C HIS A 424 -10.06 2.49 -4.70
N THR A 425 -11.08 3.27 -5.06
CA THR A 425 -11.76 4.23 -4.18
C THR A 425 -10.77 5.14 -3.39
N THR A 426 -10.65 4.97 -2.08
CA THR A 426 -9.89 5.82 -1.14
C THR A 426 -8.54 5.24 -0.71
N ILE A 427 -8.22 4.01 -1.12
CA ILE A 427 -6.98 3.34 -0.76
C ILE A 427 -6.10 3.29 -2.00
N GLN A 428 -4.85 3.77 -1.87
CA GLN A 428 -3.88 3.75 -2.95
C GLN A 428 -2.54 3.19 -2.49
N HIS A 429 -1.88 2.50 -3.42
CA HIS A 429 -0.47 2.17 -3.39
C HIS A 429 0.23 2.96 -4.49
N CYS A 430 1.28 3.70 -4.14
CA CYS A 430 2.03 4.54 -5.06
C CYS A 430 3.54 4.34 -4.88
N PRO A 431 4.19 3.59 -5.78
CA PRO A 431 5.64 3.49 -5.75
C PRO A 431 6.30 4.78 -6.20
N ALA A 432 7.43 5.09 -5.56
CA ALA A 432 8.31 6.12 -6.08
C ALA A 432 9.00 5.68 -7.37
N ASN A 433 9.22 6.65 -8.25
CA ASN A 433 9.93 6.42 -9.50
C ASN A 433 11.38 6.01 -9.27
N ALA A 434 11.82 4.99 -10.00
CA ALA A 434 13.18 4.50 -9.96
C ALA A 434 14.21 5.58 -10.35
N PRO A 435 15.36 5.68 -9.66
CA PRO A 435 16.42 6.67 -9.95
C PRO A 435 16.95 6.64 -11.39
N ALA A 436 16.87 5.47 -12.02
CA ALA A 436 17.34 5.23 -13.37
C ALA A 436 16.25 4.56 -14.22
N ARG A 437 16.47 4.55 -15.54
CA ARG A 437 15.63 3.86 -16.53
C ARG A 437 14.17 4.33 -16.63
N GLN A 438 13.87 5.62 -16.44
CA GLN A 438 12.50 6.13 -16.68
C GLN A 438 12.09 6.11 -18.17
N LEU A 439 13.06 6.18 -19.08
CA LEU A 439 12.88 6.18 -20.55
C LEU A 439 11.90 7.27 -21.09
N PRO A 440 12.05 7.70 -22.36
CA PRO A 440 11.06 8.56 -22.98
C PRO A 440 9.68 7.89 -23.04
N ARG A 441 8.61 8.70 -22.90
CA ARG A 441 7.22 8.25 -23.00
C ARG A 441 6.70 8.43 -24.42
N GLU A 442 5.95 7.45 -24.91
CA GLU A 442 5.12 7.60 -26.11
C GLU A 442 3.75 8.20 -25.73
N PRO A 443 3.35 9.34 -26.35
CA PRO A 443 2.06 9.97 -26.11
C PRO A 443 0.88 8.99 -26.30
N TYR A 444 -0.17 9.17 -25.50
CA TYR A 444 -1.40 8.38 -25.56
C TYR A 444 -2.63 9.28 -25.53
N LEU A 445 -3.14 9.57 -26.73
CA LEU A 445 -4.35 10.35 -26.93
C LEU A 445 -5.56 9.41 -26.94
N GLU A 446 -6.28 9.37 -25.82
CA GLU A 446 -7.49 8.55 -25.64
C GLU A 446 -8.59 9.00 -26.62
N ARG A 447 -8.85 8.20 -27.66
CA ARG A 447 -9.65 8.59 -28.83
C ARG A 447 -11.14 8.66 -28.54
N THR A 448 -11.58 8.05 -27.46
CA THR A 448 -12.98 8.05 -27.02
C THR A 448 -13.40 9.34 -26.31
N THR A 449 -12.47 10.23 -25.98
CA THR A 449 -12.76 11.57 -25.47
C THR A 449 -12.93 12.54 -26.65
N ASP A 450 -14.17 12.94 -26.93
CA ASP A 450 -14.51 13.80 -28.09
C ASP A 450 -13.86 15.19 -28.05
N ASP A 451 -13.70 15.74 -26.84
CA ASP A 451 -13.07 17.05 -26.63
C ASP A 451 -11.54 16.94 -26.82
N GLU A 452 -11.06 17.42 -27.96
CA GLU A 452 -9.64 17.40 -28.33
C GLU A 452 -8.76 18.09 -27.29
N LYS A 453 -9.22 19.19 -26.71
CA LYS A 453 -8.45 19.94 -25.72
C LYS A 453 -8.27 19.11 -24.45
N LYS A 454 -9.35 18.51 -23.93
CA LYS A 454 -9.28 17.64 -22.74
C LYS A 454 -8.35 16.45 -22.94
N ARG A 455 -8.40 15.84 -24.14
CA ARG A 455 -7.55 14.70 -24.50
C ARG A 455 -6.06 15.06 -24.50
N ILE A 456 -5.69 16.24 -24.98
CA ILE A 456 -4.32 16.75 -24.94
C ILE A 456 -3.91 17.08 -23.50
N GLU A 457 -4.76 17.80 -22.75
CA GLU A 457 -4.50 18.15 -21.35
C GLU A 457 -4.27 16.91 -20.46
N GLU A 458 -5.06 15.85 -20.68
CA GLU A 458 -4.88 14.57 -19.99
C GLU A 458 -3.53 13.93 -20.34
N ASP A 459 -3.13 13.95 -21.62
CA ASP A 459 -1.86 13.39 -22.05
C ASP A 459 -0.66 14.19 -21.48
N GLU A 460 -0.75 15.52 -21.47
CA GLU A 460 0.25 16.42 -20.88
C GLU A 460 0.38 16.19 -19.36
N TYR A 461 -0.74 15.93 -18.67
CA TYR A 461 -0.73 15.54 -17.26
C TYR A 461 0.14 14.30 -17.04
N TRP A 462 -0.03 13.25 -17.84
CA TRP A 462 0.78 12.02 -17.72
C TRP A 462 2.20 12.14 -18.30
N ALA A 463 2.49 13.16 -19.10
CA ALA A 463 3.83 13.43 -19.61
C ALA A 463 4.79 13.96 -18.53
N THR A 464 4.28 14.36 -17.37
CA THR A 464 5.06 14.93 -16.27
C THR A 464 5.01 14.01 -15.03
N PRO A 465 5.81 12.93 -14.98
CA PRO A 465 5.82 12.01 -13.85
C PRO A 465 6.45 12.63 -12.60
N ASP A 466 6.18 12.02 -11.44
CA ASP A 466 6.76 12.42 -10.16
C ASP A 466 8.29 12.30 -10.15
N PRO A 467 9.01 13.10 -9.34
CA PRO A 467 10.46 13.01 -9.25
C PRO A 467 10.92 11.64 -8.76
N VAL A 468 12.07 11.19 -9.27
CA VAL A 468 12.69 9.93 -8.87
C VAL A 468 13.12 9.97 -7.40
N LYS A 469 13.11 8.82 -6.72
CA LYS A 469 13.59 8.68 -5.33
C LYS A 469 14.50 7.47 -5.20
N GLU A 470 15.45 7.55 -4.27
CA GLU A 470 16.31 6.43 -3.91
C GLU A 470 15.46 5.21 -3.49
N ASN A 471 15.86 4.02 -3.92
CA ASN A 471 15.12 2.75 -3.77
C ASN A 471 13.71 2.72 -4.40
N GLY A 472 13.32 3.73 -5.17
CA GLY A 472 12.13 3.68 -6.01
C GLY A 472 12.23 2.59 -7.07
N VAL A 473 11.09 2.00 -7.44
CA VAL A 473 11.00 0.92 -8.45
C VAL A 473 10.06 1.26 -9.60
N GLY A 474 9.21 2.27 -9.43
CA GLY A 474 8.15 2.62 -10.39
C GLY A 474 8.66 3.17 -11.72
N CYS A 475 7.83 2.99 -12.74
CA CYS A 475 8.02 3.48 -14.11
C CYS A 475 7.02 4.61 -14.41
N ARG A 476 7.52 5.84 -14.55
CA ARG A 476 6.78 7.06 -14.88
C ARG A 476 5.49 7.24 -14.06
N CYS A 477 5.57 6.89 -12.79
CA CYS A 477 4.49 7.05 -11.84
C CYS A 477 4.14 8.52 -11.66
N ARG A 478 2.85 8.82 -11.63
CA ARG A 478 2.32 10.11 -11.19
C ARG A 478 1.13 9.87 -10.27
N CYS A 479 1.33 10.09 -8.99
CA CYS A 479 0.36 9.71 -7.98
C CYS A 479 -0.50 10.87 -7.50
N ASP A 480 -1.70 10.54 -7.02
CA ASP A 480 -2.61 11.52 -6.45
C ASP A 480 -2.06 11.98 -5.08
N THR A 481 -1.85 13.29 -4.91
CA THR A 481 -1.30 13.88 -3.66
C THR A 481 -2.32 13.99 -2.53
N ASP A 482 -3.61 13.95 -2.88
CA ASP A 482 -4.72 14.12 -1.93
C ASP A 482 -4.97 12.87 -1.09
N ILE A 483 -4.52 11.72 -1.58
CA ILE A 483 -4.65 10.44 -0.91
C ILE A 483 -3.23 10.05 -0.46
N VAL A 484 -3.08 9.67 0.80
CA VAL A 484 -1.79 9.16 1.28
C VAL A 484 -1.68 7.67 0.95
N ASP A 485 -0.48 7.24 0.57
CA ASP A 485 -0.15 5.82 0.34
C ASP A 485 -0.57 4.95 1.53
N VAL A 486 -1.14 3.78 1.24
CA VAL A 486 -1.56 2.79 2.22
C VAL A 486 -0.39 2.15 2.95
N GLU A 487 0.77 1.95 2.30
CA GLU A 487 1.90 1.22 2.87
C GLU A 487 2.33 1.78 4.24
N GLY A 488 2.27 3.10 4.40
CA GLY A 488 2.67 3.82 5.62
C GLY A 488 1.54 4.10 6.63
N LYS A 489 0.32 3.63 6.38
CA LYS A 489 -0.84 3.87 7.25
C LYS A 489 -1.02 2.78 8.30
N GLN A 490 -1.63 3.16 9.42
CA GLN A 490 -2.17 2.19 10.38
C GLN A 490 -3.25 1.35 9.69
N GLY A 491 -3.14 0.03 9.78
CA GLY A 491 -4.01 -0.92 9.05
C GLY A 491 -3.40 -1.48 7.76
N SER A 492 -2.23 -0.99 7.33
CA SER A 492 -1.39 -1.67 6.35
C SER A 492 -0.86 -2.99 6.90
N CYS A 493 -0.78 -4.00 6.05
CA CYS A 493 -0.19 -5.31 6.36
C CYS A 493 1.13 -5.55 5.63
N LEU A 494 1.73 -4.48 5.09
CA LEU A 494 2.98 -4.61 4.35
C LEU A 494 4.14 -4.99 5.27
N ALA A 495 4.16 -4.55 6.52
CA ALA A 495 5.23 -4.90 7.46
C ALA A 495 5.29 -6.42 7.70
N GLU A 496 4.12 -7.04 7.88
CA GLU A 496 3.94 -8.47 8.03
C GLU A 496 4.36 -9.21 6.75
N TRP A 497 4.01 -8.69 5.56
CA TRP A 497 4.52 -9.24 4.30
C TRP A 497 6.05 -9.16 4.20
N VAL A 498 6.66 -8.01 4.51
CA VAL A 498 8.12 -7.85 4.43
C VAL A 498 8.84 -8.84 5.33
N GLU A 499 8.32 -9.10 6.52
CA GLU A 499 8.90 -10.07 7.44
C GLU A 499 8.94 -11.49 6.85
N VAL A 500 7.81 -11.98 6.32
CA VAL A 500 7.76 -13.33 5.72
C VAL A 500 8.48 -13.41 4.37
N ALA A 501 8.58 -12.30 3.63
CA ALA A 501 9.26 -12.21 2.33
C ALA A 501 10.79 -12.16 2.43
N GLY A 502 11.35 -12.16 3.65
CA GLY A 502 12.79 -12.21 3.91
C GLY A 502 13.37 -10.95 4.56
N GLY A 503 12.51 -10.07 5.09
CA GLY A 503 12.86 -8.89 5.86
C GLY A 503 13.24 -7.66 5.01
N TRP A 504 13.63 -6.60 5.70
CA TRP A 504 14.26 -5.44 5.07
C TRP A 504 15.68 -5.81 4.63
N ALA A 505 16.10 -5.34 3.46
CA ALA A 505 17.48 -5.51 3.02
C ALA A 505 18.41 -4.76 3.99
N SER A 506 19.47 -5.43 4.46
CA SER A 506 20.49 -4.80 5.29
C SER A 506 21.18 -3.67 4.50
N PRO A 507 21.48 -2.52 5.14
CA PRO A 507 22.20 -1.41 4.51
C PRO A 507 23.56 -1.78 3.93
#